data_AF-E8X427-F1
#
_entry.id   AF-E8X427-F1
#
_cell.length_a   1.000
_cell.length_b   1.000
_cell.length_c   1.000
_cell.angle_alpha   90.00
_cell.angle_beta   90.00
_cell.angle_gamma   90.00
#
_symmetry.space_group_name_H-M   'P 1'
#
loop_
_entity.id
_entity.type
_entity.pdbx_description
1 polymer ?
#
loop_
_entity_poly.entity_id
_entity_poly.type
_entity_poly.pdbx_seq_one_letter_code
_entity_poly.pdbx_strand_id
1 'polypeptide(L)'
;MAVPSEVKRVETAIANRNVKELEWSLWYCRMRVSIPSARPADVKYWRAVEEKVQETLAPPAEEKQYASKRKKKANRGLGMGPLPGETVVEDPTE
;
A
#
# COMPACT_ATOMS: atom_id res chain seq x y z
N MET A 1 -16.90 0.80 33.20
CA MET A 1 -16.65 -0.62 32.88
C MET A 1 -15.22 -0.73 32.39
N ALA A 2 -14.40 -1.61 32.98
CA ALA A 2 -13.04 -1.79 32.51
C ALA A 2 -13.06 -2.33 31.08
N VAL A 3 -12.29 -1.70 30.18
CA VAL A 3 -12.11 -2.19 28.82
C VAL A 3 -11.27 -3.46 28.90
N PRO A 4 -11.71 -4.60 28.32
CA PRO A 4 -10.93 -5.83 28.30
C PRO A 4 -9.54 -5.59 27.70
N SER A 5 -8.52 -6.24 28.25
CA SER A 5 -7.12 -6.07 27.82
C SER A 5 -6.93 -6.38 26.33
N GLU A 6 -7.76 -7.25 25.77
CA GLU A 6 -7.74 -7.64 24.37
C GLU A 6 -8.18 -6.50 23.46
N VAL A 7 -9.18 -5.70 23.88
CA VAL A 7 -9.63 -4.54 23.09
C VAL A 7 -8.51 -3.52 22.96
N LYS A 8 -7.79 -3.24 24.05
CA LYS A 8 -6.61 -2.34 24.03
C LYS A 8 -5.51 -2.87 23.12
N ARG A 9 -5.30 -4.19 23.09
CA ARG A 9 -4.33 -4.83 22.20
C ARG A 9 -4.72 -4.63 20.73
N VAL A 10 -5.99 -4.82 20.39
CA VAL A 10 -6.50 -4.58 19.02
C VAL A 10 -6.36 -3.10 18.64
N GLU A 11 -6.73 -2.17 19.51
CA GLU A 11 -6.60 -0.74 19.26
C GLU A 11 -5.14 -0.32 19.04
N THR A 12 -4.22 -0.88 19.84
CA THR A 12 -2.79 -0.65 19.70
C THR A 12 -2.25 -1.25 18.40
N ALA A 13 -2.74 -2.43 17.99
CA ALA A 13 -2.36 -3.07 16.74
C ALA A 13 -2.78 -2.23 15.51
N ILE A 14 -3.99 -1.67 15.54
CA ILE A 14 -4.51 -0.75 14.51
C ILE A 14 -3.66 0.52 14.46
N ALA A 15 -3.40 1.14 15.62
CA ALA A 15 -2.61 2.38 15.70
C ALA A 15 -1.19 2.19 15.14
N ASN A 16 -0.55 1.05 15.45
CA ASN A 16 0.82 0.76 15.02
C ASN A 16 0.90 0.13 13.62
N ARG A 17 -0.23 -0.20 12.99
CA ARG A 17 -0.31 -0.98 11.74
C ARG A 17 0.55 -2.26 11.78
N ASN A 18 0.60 -2.91 12.95
CA ASN A 18 1.40 -4.11 13.12
C ASN A 18 0.67 -5.32 12.55
N VAL A 19 1.09 -5.77 11.36
CA VAL A 19 0.44 -6.85 10.60
C VAL A 19 0.26 -8.12 11.44
N LYS A 20 1.28 -8.56 12.17
CA LYS A 20 1.19 -9.78 13.00
C LYS A 20 0.14 -9.68 14.10
N GLU A 21 0.06 -8.51 14.73
CA GLU A 21 -0.92 -8.25 15.78
C GLU A 21 -2.33 -8.07 15.20
N LEU A 22 -2.46 -7.53 13.99
CA LEU A 22 -3.73 -7.44 13.26
C LEU A 22 -4.24 -8.82 12.83
N GLU A 23 -3.37 -9.73 12.38
CA GLU A 23 -3.72 -11.12 12.09
C GLU A 23 -4.22 -11.86 13.34
N TRP A 24 -3.50 -11.71 14.46
CA TRP A 24 -3.95 -12.24 15.75
C TRP A 24 -5.31 -11.66 16.17
N SER A 25 -5.49 -10.35 16.00
CA SER A 25 -6.73 -9.65 16.31
C SER A 25 -7.90 -10.17 15.48
N LEU A 26 -7.67 -10.43 14.19
CA LEU A 26 -8.68 -10.96 13.27
C LEU A 26 -9.10 -12.39 13.64
N TRP A 27 -8.13 -13.25 13.96
CA TRP A 27 -8.40 -14.58 14.49
C TRP A 27 -9.20 -14.53 15.81
N TYR A 28 -8.82 -13.65 16.73
CA TYR A 28 -9.47 -13.51 18.04
C TYR A 28 -10.93 -13.04 17.89
N CYS A 29 -11.21 -12.10 16.99
CA CYS A 29 -12.58 -11.66 16.71
C CYS A 29 -13.45 -12.81 16.17
N ARG A 30 -12.93 -13.60 15.22
CA ARG A 30 -13.64 -14.77 14.68
C ARG A 30 -13.93 -15.82 15.75
N MET A 31 -12.94 -16.10 16.61
CA MET A 31 -13.12 -17.00 17.74
C MET A 31 -14.25 -16.51 18.65
N ARG A 32 -14.29 -15.22 19.04
CA ARG A 32 -15.33 -14.65 19.89
C ARG A 32 -16.73 -14.73 19.29
N VAL A 33 -16.86 -14.55 17.98
CA VAL A 33 -18.14 -14.65 17.27
C VAL A 33 -18.59 -16.11 17.13
N SER A 34 -17.67 -17.07 17.08
CA SER A 34 -18.01 -18.49 16.97
C SER A 34 -18.55 -19.13 18.25
N ILE A 35 -18.46 -18.43 19.40
CA ILE A 35 -18.93 -18.94 20.70
C ILE A 35 -20.47 -19.02 20.71
N PRO A 36 -21.09 -20.22 20.80
CA PRO A 36 -22.55 -20.36 20.72
C PRO A 36 -23.32 -19.71 21.87
N SER A 37 -22.66 -19.56 23.03
CA SER A 37 -23.24 -18.94 24.23
C SER A 37 -23.01 -17.44 24.32
N ALA A 38 -22.35 -16.83 23.32
CA ALA A 38 -22.09 -15.40 23.33
C ALA A 38 -23.39 -14.60 23.24
N ARG A 39 -23.46 -13.48 23.97
CA ARG A 39 -24.62 -12.59 23.89
C ARG A 39 -24.66 -11.94 22.51
N PRO A 40 -25.84 -11.71 21.92
CA PRO A 40 -25.95 -11.06 20.61
C PRO A 40 -25.23 -9.70 20.54
N ALA A 41 -25.24 -8.95 21.65
CA ALA A 41 -24.51 -7.69 21.75
C ALA A 41 -22.98 -7.86 21.64
N ASP A 42 -22.43 -8.89 22.28
CA ASP A 42 -21.00 -9.19 22.21
C ASP A 42 -20.62 -9.63 20.79
N VAL A 43 -21.43 -10.49 20.18
CA VAL A 43 -21.22 -10.93 18.79
C VAL A 43 -21.21 -9.73 17.83
N LYS A 44 -22.19 -8.82 17.97
CA LYS A 44 -22.26 -7.59 17.16
C LYS A 44 -21.03 -6.72 17.36
N TYR A 45 -20.57 -6.56 18.59
CA TYR A 45 -19.35 -5.81 18.90
C TYR A 45 -18.13 -6.43 18.23
N TRP A 46 -17.89 -7.73 18.40
CA TRP A 46 -16.73 -8.41 17.83
C TRP A 46 -16.75 -8.45 16.30
N ARG A 47 -17.94 -8.52 15.68
CA ARG A 47 -18.10 -8.35 14.23
C ARG A 47 -17.68 -6.95 13.75
N ALA A 48 -18.08 -5.90 14.46
CA ALA A 48 -17.67 -4.54 14.13
C ALA A 48 -16.16 -4.31 14.30
N VAL A 49 -15.53 -4.99 15.26
CA VAL A 49 -14.07 -4.97 15.42
C VAL A 49 -13.37 -5.76 14.31
N GLU A 50 -13.90 -6.93 13.92
CA GLU A 50 -13.38 -7.74 12.81
C GLU A 50 -13.31 -6.92 11.51
N GLU A 51 -14.38 -6.19 11.19
CA GLU A 51 -14.47 -5.33 10.00
C GLU A 51 -13.39 -4.24 9.99
N LYS A 52 -13.18 -3.55 11.12
CA LYS A 52 -12.13 -2.51 11.26
C LYS A 52 -10.73 -3.08 11.10
N VAL A 53 -10.47 -4.26 11.68
CA VAL A 53 -9.17 -4.92 11.57
C VAL A 53 -8.92 -5.37 10.12
N GLN A 54 -9.94 -5.88 9.45
CA GLN A 54 -9.86 -6.29 8.05
C GLN A 54 -9.65 -5.10 7.09
N GLU A 55 -10.31 -3.97 7.35
CA GLU A 55 -10.08 -2.71 6.63
C GLU A 55 -8.65 -2.20 6.82
N THR A 56 -8.10 -2.31 8.03
CA THR A 56 -6.72 -1.90 8.33
C THR A 56 -5.68 -2.83 7.70
N LEU A 57 -6.00 -4.12 7.58
CA LEU A 57 -5.17 -5.13 6.90
C LEU A 57 -5.22 -5.02 5.37
N ALA A 58 -6.30 -4.47 4.82
CA ALA A 58 -6.40 -4.26 3.38
C ALA A 58 -5.26 -3.34 2.93
N PRO A 59 -4.48 -3.74 1.90
CA PRO A 59 -3.45 -2.87 1.37
C PRO A 59 -4.11 -1.56 0.93
N PRO A 60 -3.50 -0.39 1.22
CA PRO A 60 -4.06 0.88 0.80
C PRO A 60 -4.27 0.80 -0.71
N ALA A 61 -5.52 1.02 -1.14
CA ALA A 61 -5.90 0.95 -2.54
C ALA A 61 -4.88 1.77 -3.33
N GLU A 62 -4.19 1.12 -4.28
CA GLU A 62 -3.17 1.77 -5.09
C GLU A 62 -3.78 3.05 -5.67
N GLU A 63 -3.35 4.20 -5.13
CA GLU A 63 -3.67 5.49 -5.73
C GLU A 63 -3.25 5.34 -7.18
N LYS A 64 -4.22 5.41 -8.10
CA LYS A 64 -3.96 5.41 -9.53
C LYS A 64 -2.91 6.47 -9.76
N GLN A 65 -1.65 6.05 -9.92
CA GLN A 65 -0.55 6.91 -10.28
C GLN A 65 -0.87 7.36 -11.70
N TYR A 66 -1.65 8.43 -11.81
CA TYR A 66 -1.68 9.22 -13.01
C TYR A 66 -0.23 9.54 -13.27
N ALA A 67 0.32 8.98 -14.35
CA ALA A 67 1.70 9.17 -14.73
C ALA A 67 1.98 10.68 -14.69
N SER A 68 2.66 11.13 -13.65
CA SER A 68 3.12 12.50 -13.52
C SER A 68 4.05 12.69 -14.69
N LYS A 69 3.54 13.29 -15.78
CA LYS A 69 4.28 13.56 -17.02
C LYS A 69 5.64 14.07 -16.59
N ARG A 70 6.68 13.23 -16.80
CA ARG A 70 8.06 13.56 -16.46
C ARG A 70 8.31 14.99 -16.93
N LYS A 71 8.71 15.88 -16.01
CA LYS A 71 9.17 17.22 -16.33
C LYS A 71 10.26 17.09 -17.40
N LYS A 72 9.94 17.43 -18.65
CA LYS A 72 10.94 17.70 -19.67
C LYS A 72 11.51 19.09 -19.39
N LYS A 73 12.51 19.15 -18.51
CA LYS A 73 13.53 20.22 -18.50
C LYS A 73 14.85 19.50 -18.78
N ALA A 74 15.75 19.94 -19.64
CA ALA A 74 15.97 21.25 -20.23
C ALA A 74 16.68 21.07 -21.59
N ASN A 75 16.67 22.12 -22.41
CA ASN A 75 17.71 22.45 -23.39
C ASN A 75 18.53 21.29 -23.99
N ARG A 76 18.12 20.81 -25.16
CA ARG A 76 19.05 20.33 -26.18
C ARG A 76 18.79 21.16 -27.43
N GLY A 77 19.78 21.96 -27.78
CA GLY A 77 19.68 23.11 -28.68
C GLY A 77 19.11 22.79 -30.06
N LEU A 78 18.62 23.85 -30.71
CA LEU A 78 18.56 23.96 -32.15
C LEU A 78 20.00 23.92 -32.69
N GLY A 79 20.59 22.74 -32.72
CA GLY A 79 21.81 22.46 -33.47
C GLY A 79 21.39 21.78 -34.76
N MET A 80 21.47 22.50 -35.88
CA MET A 80 21.56 21.89 -37.20
C MET A 80 22.75 20.93 -37.17
N GLY A 81 22.48 19.63 -37.05
CA GLY A 81 23.45 18.57 -37.33
C GLY A 81 23.46 18.29 -38.84
N PRO A 82 24.61 18.06 -39.48
CA PRO A 82 24.68 17.80 -40.91
C PRO A 82 23.96 16.49 -41.27
N LEU A 83 23.30 16.48 -42.43
CA LEU A 83 22.65 15.29 -43.00
C LEU A 83 23.71 14.21 -43.35
N PRO A 84 23.41 12.91 -43.15
CA PRO A 84 24.33 11.83 -43.48
C PRO A 84 24.26 11.57 -44.99
N GLY A 85 25.32 11.86 -45.74
CA GLY A 85 25.30 11.51 -47.15
C GLY A 85 26.38 12.04 -48.10
N GLU A 86 27.50 12.61 -47.65
CA GLU A 86 28.57 12.94 -48.60
C GLU A 86 29.93 12.47 -48.10
N THR A 87 30.53 11.61 -48.93
CA THR A 87 31.69 10.76 -48.70
C THR A 87 32.97 11.56 -48.57
N VAL A 88 33.70 11.40 -47.45
CA VAL A 88 35.11 11.76 -47.37
C VAL A 88 35.91 10.62 -48.00
N VAL A 89 36.53 10.91 -49.14
CA VAL A 89 37.58 10.08 -49.73
C VAL A 89 38.85 10.35 -48.93
N GLU A 90 39.26 9.41 -48.08
CA GLU A 90 40.63 9.37 -47.53
C GLU A 90 41.45 8.43 -48.41
N ASP A 91 42.39 9.00 -49.18
CA ASP A 91 43.48 8.26 -49.80
C ASP A 91 44.71 8.36 -48.86
N PRO A 92 45.36 7.24 -48.50
CA PRO A 92 46.50 7.26 -47.60
C PRO A 92 47.81 7.27 -48.39
N THR A 93 48.71 8.21 -48.12
CA THR A 93 50.13 8.00 -48.48
C THR A 93 51.06 8.78 -47.56
N GLU A 94 51.92 7.98 -46.90
CA GLU A 94 53.24 8.21 -46.27
C GLU A 94 53.67 9.62 -45.80
#